data_AF-F2KJD6-F1
#
_entry.id   AF-F2KJD6-F1
#
_cell.length_a   1.000
_cell.length_b   1.000
_cell.length_c   1.000
_cell.angle_alpha   90.00
_cell.angle_beta   90.00
_cell.angle_gamma   90.00
#
_symmetry.space_group_name_H-M   'P 1'
#
loop_
_entity.id
_entity.type
_entity.pdbx_description
1 polymer ?
#
loop_
_entity_poly.entity_id
_entity_poly.type
_entity_poly.pdbx_seq_one_letter_code
_entity_poly.pdbx_strand_id
1 'polypeptide(L)'
;MGRKTIPSSVMLALRSEVGFGCPVKDCGNPYLEYHHFDPPVSVRAHNEPQGMIALCAQHHKKADGGAYTNEQLHALKKDRAHAESVKGSLDWLRHELIAVVGGNYYHETPRIIVIDGVEVVSLKRDEEGYLRLSVNMLSLVAEERISIDRNSWGGVGAPTDLRCPPQGKELEVKYKNGDYLYLRFFEIESADEAVKKYHNDGFLDDGINYPVTIVEVNLKVGGTNIDFSPDGSEFGGYSVSGGFSSHCGGGVYIEGTGLGWKQNPDEAPNSTSLQKNNRVIKVDFRKNR
;
A
#
# COMPACT_ATOMS: atom_id res chain seq x y z
N MET A 1 31.73 -0.87 13.41
CA MET A 1 30.58 -0.38 14.20
C MET A 1 29.31 -0.75 13.45
N GLY A 2 28.39 -1.47 14.09
CA GLY A 2 27.12 -1.86 13.45
C GLY A 2 26.19 -0.67 13.24
N ARG A 3 25.34 -0.73 12.21
CA ARG A 3 24.31 0.27 11.93
C ARG A 3 23.32 0.28 13.11
N LYS A 4 23.07 1.45 13.72
CA LYS A 4 22.03 1.59 14.75
C LYS A 4 20.66 1.43 14.08
N THR A 5 19.73 0.74 14.74
CA THR A 5 18.33 0.70 14.30
C THR A 5 17.75 2.11 14.31
N ILE A 6 17.11 2.52 13.22
CA ILE A 6 16.47 3.84 13.12
C ILE A 6 15.15 3.80 13.90
N PRO A 7 14.90 4.71 14.85
CA PRO A 7 13.63 4.77 15.57
C PRO A 7 12.45 5.04 14.63
N SER A 8 11.26 4.54 14.95
CA SER A 8 10.03 4.74 14.16
C SER A 8 9.66 6.21 13.98
N SER A 9 9.86 7.03 15.01
CA SER A 9 9.63 8.49 14.96
C SER A 9 10.57 9.20 13.98
N VAL A 10 11.83 8.78 13.89
CA VAL A 10 12.80 9.31 12.92
C VAL A 10 12.41 8.89 11.50
N MET A 11 12.04 7.62 11.31
CA MET A 11 11.58 7.12 10.01
C MET A 11 10.34 7.88 9.52
N LEU A 12 9.37 8.15 10.40
CA LEU A 12 8.20 8.97 10.08
C LEU A 12 8.61 10.39 9.68
N ALA A 13 9.45 11.05 10.47
CA ALA A 13 9.93 12.39 10.15
C ALA A 13 10.57 12.46 8.75
N LEU A 14 11.43 11.48 8.43
CA LEU A 14 12.10 11.40 7.13
C LEU A 14 11.13 11.22 5.95
N ARG A 15 10.08 10.37 6.11
CA ARG A 15 9.05 10.22 5.07
C ARG A 15 8.22 11.49 4.93
N SER A 16 7.83 12.11 6.04
CA SER A 16 7.04 13.35 6.05
C SER A 16 7.79 14.56 5.48
N GLU A 17 9.12 14.63 5.63
CA GLU A 17 9.95 15.67 5.01
C GLU A 17 9.81 15.65 3.49
N VAL A 18 9.91 14.46 2.87
CA VAL A 18 9.83 14.25 1.42
C VAL A 18 8.41 14.07 0.88
N GLY A 19 7.39 14.27 1.72
CA GLY A 19 5.99 14.12 1.30
C GLY A 19 5.58 12.68 0.96
N PHE A 20 6.22 11.70 1.59
CA PHE A 20 5.95 10.26 1.46
C PHE A 20 6.26 9.63 0.08
N GLY A 21 6.91 10.37 -0.82
CA GLY A 21 7.45 9.87 -2.08
C GLY A 21 8.93 10.17 -2.22
N CYS A 22 9.61 9.49 -3.15
CA CYS A 22 10.99 9.83 -3.46
C CYS A 22 11.05 11.26 -4.02
N PRO A 23 11.82 12.17 -3.40
CA PRO A 23 11.84 13.59 -3.73
C PRO A 23 12.64 13.90 -4.99
N VAL A 24 13.26 12.90 -5.63
CA VAL A 24 13.99 13.13 -6.88
C VAL A 24 12.98 13.48 -7.97
N LYS A 25 13.32 14.50 -8.77
CA LYS A 25 12.49 15.02 -9.84
C LYS A 25 11.87 13.91 -10.70
N ASP A 26 10.56 13.99 -10.87
CA ASP A 26 9.73 13.07 -11.67
C ASP A 26 9.74 11.60 -11.17
N CYS A 27 10.08 11.35 -9.89
CA CYS A 27 10.08 10.01 -9.30
C CYS A 27 8.82 9.67 -8.51
N GLY A 28 8.59 10.31 -7.35
CA GLY A 28 7.39 10.10 -6.53
C GLY A 28 7.20 8.68 -5.97
N ASN A 29 8.18 7.79 -6.08
CA ASN A 29 8.03 6.39 -5.68
C ASN A 29 7.86 6.26 -4.14
N PRO A 30 6.79 5.60 -3.63
CA PRO A 30 6.49 5.46 -2.19
C PRO A 30 7.31 4.38 -1.47
N TYR A 31 8.03 3.53 -2.20
CA TYR A 31 8.88 2.47 -1.66
C TYR A 31 10.22 3.03 -1.18
N LEU A 32 10.25 3.53 0.06
CA LEU A 32 11.34 4.34 0.60
C LEU A 32 12.32 3.57 1.50
N GLU A 33 13.60 3.92 1.38
CA GLU A 33 14.75 3.52 2.19
C GLU A 33 15.40 4.77 2.82
N TYR A 34 16.20 4.58 3.88
CA TYR A 34 16.79 5.68 4.65
C TYR A 34 18.30 5.77 4.45
N HIS A 35 18.71 6.84 3.75
CA HIS A 35 20.11 7.15 3.45
C HIS A 35 20.67 8.12 4.50
N HIS A 36 21.91 7.90 4.96
CA HIS A 36 22.62 8.84 5.85
C HIS A 36 23.74 9.49 5.04
N PHE A 37 23.77 10.82 5.01
CA PHE A 37 24.66 11.57 4.14
C PHE A 37 25.47 12.68 4.85
N ASP A 38 25.01 13.15 6.02
CA ASP A 38 25.65 14.29 6.70
C ASP A 38 25.75 14.10 8.23
N PRO A 39 26.79 13.41 8.71
CA PRO A 39 27.82 12.68 7.95
C PRO A 39 27.33 11.29 7.49
N PRO A 40 27.97 10.66 6.50
CA PRO A 40 27.63 9.30 6.12
C PRO A 40 27.92 8.29 7.24
N VAL A 41 27.22 7.14 7.22
CA VAL A 41 27.37 6.08 8.26
C VAL A 41 28.82 5.62 8.42
N SER A 42 29.60 5.60 7.33
CA SER A 42 31.02 5.24 7.34
C SER A 42 31.89 6.16 8.19
N VAL A 43 31.47 7.42 8.35
CA VAL A 43 32.14 8.42 9.19
C VAL A 43 31.57 8.40 10.61
N ARG A 44 30.25 8.41 10.76
CA ARG A 44 29.59 8.35 12.07
C ARG A 44 28.23 7.68 11.97
N ALA A 45 28.00 6.63 12.75
CA ALA A 45 26.67 6.04 12.90
C ALA A 45 25.77 6.96 13.73
N HIS A 46 24.67 7.43 13.14
CA HIS A 46 23.78 8.41 13.75
C HIS A 46 22.34 8.22 13.26
N ASN A 47 21.36 8.79 13.96
CA ASN A 47 19.94 8.72 13.59
C ASN A 47 19.29 10.12 13.60
N GLU A 48 20.10 11.18 13.50
CA GLU A 48 19.57 12.55 13.47
C GLU A 48 18.95 12.82 12.09
N PRO A 49 17.65 13.16 12.00
CA PRO A 49 16.98 13.35 10.73
C PRO A 49 17.71 14.34 9.83
N GLN A 50 18.31 15.40 10.38
CA GLN A 50 19.00 16.44 9.62
C GLN A 50 20.05 15.89 8.65
N GLY A 51 20.77 14.83 9.03
CA GLY A 51 21.78 14.20 8.17
C GLY A 51 21.31 12.96 7.42
N MET A 52 20.00 12.75 7.32
CA MET A 52 19.37 11.58 6.73
C MET A 52 18.25 11.97 5.76
N ILE A 53 17.93 11.11 4.80
CA ILE A 53 16.85 11.35 3.83
C ILE A 53 16.16 10.04 3.43
N ALA A 54 14.87 10.10 3.14
CA ALA A 54 14.12 9.00 2.57
C ALA A 54 14.19 9.03 1.02
N LEU A 55 14.62 7.93 0.39
CA LEU A 55 14.78 7.79 -1.07
C LEU A 55 14.27 6.43 -1.52
N CYS A 56 13.82 6.28 -2.77
CA CYS A 56 13.55 4.94 -3.30
C CYS A 56 14.85 4.16 -3.52
N ALA A 57 14.78 2.83 -3.62
CA ALA A 57 15.97 1.97 -3.76
C ALA A 57 16.91 2.38 -4.92
N GLN A 58 16.36 2.87 -6.04
CA GLN A 58 17.17 3.36 -7.15
C GLN A 58 17.97 4.61 -6.78
N HIS A 59 17.33 5.60 -6.17
CA HIS A 59 17.95 6.87 -5.82
C HIS A 59 18.81 6.76 -4.56
N HIS A 60 18.49 5.85 -3.65
CA HIS A 60 19.33 5.47 -2.52
C HIS A 60 20.69 4.95 -3.01
N LYS A 61 20.71 4.00 -3.95
CA LYS A 61 21.98 3.49 -4.53
C LYS A 61 22.80 4.56 -5.25
N LYS A 62 22.13 5.51 -5.93
CA LYS A 62 22.81 6.65 -6.57
C LYS A 62 23.40 7.61 -5.53
N ALA A 63 22.69 7.87 -4.43
CA ALA A 63 23.19 8.68 -3.31
C ALA A 63 24.39 8.01 -2.64
N ASP A 64 24.31 6.71 -2.36
CA ASP A 64 25.44 5.92 -1.85
C ASP A 64 26.66 5.99 -2.80
N GLY A 65 26.42 6.05 -4.11
CA GLY A 65 27.45 6.21 -5.14
C GLY A 65 27.95 7.64 -5.35
N GLY A 66 27.50 8.62 -4.57
CA GLY A 66 27.94 10.02 -4.65
C GLY A 66 27.35 10.82 -5.81
N ALA A 67 26.25 10.35 -6.43
CA ALA A 67 25.57 11.08 -7.50
C ALA A 67 24.87 12.37 -7.02
N TYR A 68 24.67 12.51 -5.70
CA TYR A 68 24.07 13.68 -5.06
C TYR A 68 25.04 14.27 -4.03
N THR A 69 25.19 15.60 -4.02
CA THR A 69 25.93 16.30 -2.96
C THR A 69 25.08 16.46 -1.70
N ASN A 70 25.71 16.74 -0.56
CA ASN A 70 24.98 16.99 0.70
C ASN A 70 24.00 18.15 0.55
N GLU A 71 24.38 19.22 -0.16
CA GLU A 71 23.52 20.38 -0.41
C GLU A 71 22.29 19.99 -1.24
N GLN A 72 22.48 19.13 -2.26
CA GLN A 72 21.37 18.62 -3.07
C GLN A 72 20.43 17.75 -2.23
N LEU A 73 20.96 16.87 -1.38
CA LEU A 73 20.15 16.04 -0.49
C LEU A 73 19.38 16.89 0.52
N HIS A 74 20.01 17.90 1.14
CA HIS A 74 19.34 18.88 2.00
C HIS A 74 18.24 19.67 1.28
N ALA A 75 18.43 20.00 0.00
CA ALA A 75 17.42 20.67 -0.80
C ALA A 75 16.23 19.75 -1.11
N LEU A 76 16.50 18.50 -1.50
CA LEU A 76 15.46 17.49 -1.79
C LEU A 76 14.56 17.22 -0.58
N LYS A 77 15.09 17.28 0.64
CA LYS A 77 14.29 17.16 1.88
C LYS A 77 13.25 18.27 2.06
N LYS A 78 13.49 19.44 1.48
CA LYS A 78 12.60 20.61 1.60
C LYS A 78 11.61 20.69 0.45
N ASP A 79 11.86 19.92 -0.61
CA ASP A 79 11.04 19.90 -1.81
C ASP A 79 9.93 18.85 -1.69
N ARG A 80 8.75 19.33 -1.29
CA ARG A 80 7.52 18.52 -1.24
C ARG A 80 6.75 18.55 -2.55
N ALA A 81 7.26 19.19 -3.62
CA ALA A 81 6.52 19.32 -4.87
C ALA A 81 6.14 17.95 -5.48
N HIS A 82 6.84 16.89 -5.10
CA HIS A 82 6.55 15.52 -5.55
C HIS A 82 5.52 14.78 -4.68
N ALA A 83 5.05 15.33 -3.56
CA ALA A 83 4.04 14.72 -2.69
C ALA A 83 2.71 14.49 -3.42
N GLU A 84 2.32 15.41 -4.31
CA GLU A 84 1.13 15.29 -5.15
C GLU A 84 1.29 14.26 -6.28
N SER A 85 2.52 13.78 -6.52
CA SER A 85 2.87 12.83 -7.58
C SER A 85 3.21 11.43 -7.06
N VAL A 86 2.92 11.15 -5.78
CA VAL A 86 3.22 9.84 -5.18
C VAL A 86 2.51 8.74 -5.96
N LYS A 87 3.28 7.90 -6.63
CA LYS A 87 2.79 6.84 -7.52
C LYS A 87 3.58 5.55 -7.30
N GLY A 88 2.87 4.44 -7.19
CA GLY A 88 3.42 3.11 -6.97
C GLY A 88 2.60 2.05 -7.68
N SER A 89 3.09 0.81 -7.60
CA SER A 89 2.39 -0.38 -8.09
C SER A 89 2.55 -1.49 -7.06
N LEU A 90 1.46 -2.17 -6.71
CA LEU A 90 1.56 -3.41 -5.95
C LEU A 90 2.04 -4.53 -6.89
N ASP A 91 3.27 -5.01 -6.69
CA ASP A 91 3.87 -6.05 -7.54
C ASP A 91 3.39 -7.47 -7.20
N TRP A 92 2.42 -7.61 -6.29
CA TRP A 92 1.82 -8.89 -5.93
C TRP A 92 0.83 -9.35 -6.99
N LEU A 93 1.29 -10.25 -7.84
CA LEU A 93 0.49 -10.95 -8.85
C LEU A 93 0.31 -12.40 -8.40
N ARG A 94 -0.93 -12.78 -8.12
CA ARG A 94 -1.29 -14.11 -7.64
C ARG A 94 -2.51 -14.63 -8.37
N HIS A 95 -2.49 -15.91 -8.72
CA HIS A 95 -3.66 -16.59 -9.28
C HIS A 95 -4.67 -16.98 -8.21
N GLU A 96 -4.23 -17.16 -6.97
CA GLU A 96 -5.07 -17.54 -5.84
C GLU A 96 -4.68 -16.72 -4.60
N LEU A 97 -5.68 -16.25 -3.86
CA LEU A 97 -5.48 -15.44 -2.67
C LEU A 97 -6.64 -15.61 -1.68
N ILE A 98 -6.33 -15.63 -0.38
CA ILE A 98 -7.33 -15.59 0.69
C ILE A 98 -7.26 -14.22 1.37
N ALA A 99 -8.39 -13.51 1.41
CA ALA A 99 -8.50 -12.25 2.12
C ALA A 99 -8.92 -12.47 3.58
N VAL A 100 -8.27 -11.75 4.49
CA VAL A 100 -8.56 -11.77 5.92
C VAL A 100 -9.03 -10.39 6.33
N VAL A 101 -10.29 -10.28 6.74
CA VAL A 101 -10.91 -9.01 7.15
C VAL A 101 -11.70 -9.24 8.42
N GLY A 102 -11.39 -8.52 9.48
CA GLY A 102 -12.25 -8.52 10.65
C GLY A 102 -12.31 -9.86 11.39
N GLY A 103 -11.27 -10.68 11.29
CA GLY A 103 -11.26 -12.07 11.78
C GLY A 103 -12.05 -13.07 10.93
N ASN A 104 -12.45 -12.71 9.70
CA ASN A 104 -13.12 -13.60 8.75
C ASN A 104 -12.22 -13.83 7.52
N TYR A 105 -12.42 -14.97 6.87
CA TYR A 105 -11.56 -15.49 5.80
C TYR A 105 -12.37 -15.68 4.52
N TYR A 106 -11.86 -15.15 3.42
CA TYR A 106 -12.55 -15.12 2.13
C TYR A 106 -11.65 -15.67 1.03
N HIS A 107 -11.92 -16.91 0.61
CA HIS A 107 -11.23 -17.59 -0.48
C HIS A 107 -11.99 -17.40 -1.80
N GLU A 108 -11.30 -17.06 -2.91
CA GLU A 108 -11.93 -16.83 -4.23
C GLU A 108 -13.13 -15.87 -4.18
N THR A 109 -12.96 -14.76 -3.46
CA THR A 109 -14.01 -13.78 -3.18
C THR A 109 -13.59 -12.39 -3.68
N PRO A 110 -13.99 -11.99 -4.91
CA PRO A 110 -13.41 -10.83 -5.58
C PRO A 110 -13.84 -9.49 -4.97
N ARG A 111 -15.01 -9.40 -4.34
CA ARG A 111 -15.48 -8.17 -3.67
C ARG A 111 -15.29 -8.32 -2.16
N ILE A 112 -14.10 -7.99 -1.66
CA ILE A 112 -13.70 -8.29 -0.27
C ILE A 112 -14.49 -7.42 0.72
N ILE A 113 -14.53 -6.11 0.50
CA ILE A 113 -15.27 -5.15 1.32
C ILE A 113 -16.11 -4.27 0.40
N VAL A 114 -17.42 -4.26 0.62
CA VAL A 114 -18.40 -3.40 -0.07
C VAL A 114 -19.18 -2.61 0.97
N ILE A 115 -19.24 -1.29 0.80
CA ILE A 115 -19.96 -0.38 1.70
C ILE A 115 -20.81 0.57 0.87
N ASP A 116 -22.13 0.56 1.08
CA ASP A 116 -23.13 1.32 0.33
C ASP A 116 -22.93 1.24 -1.19
N GLY A 117 -22.77 0.02 -1.70
CA GLY A 117 -22.53 -0.27 -3.12
C GLY A 117 -21.12 0.04 -3.63
N VAL A 118 -20.22 0.62 -2.81
CA VAL A 118 -18.84 0.91 -3.20
C VAL A 118 -17.93 -0.26 -2.89
N GLU A 119 -17.23 -0.80 -3.90
CA GLU A 119 -16.14 -1.77 -3.72
C GLU A 119 -14.92 -1.10 -3.06
N VAL A 120 -14.92 -1.04 -1.73
CA VAL A 120 -13.85 -0.41 -0.94
C VAL A 120 -12.54 -1.18 -1.08
N VAL A 121 -12.60 -2.51 -1.06
CA VAL A 121 -11.48 -3.40 -1.34
C VAL A 121 -11.96 -4.53 -2.24
N SER A 122 -11.36 -4.66 -3.42
CA SER A 122 -11.72 -5.71 -4.38
C SER A 122 -10.52 -6.24 -5.15
N LEU A 123 -10.68 -7.44 -5.71
CA LEU A 123 -9.74 -8.12 -6.57
C LEU A 123 -10.40 -8.34 -7.94
N LYS A 124 -9.67 -8.07 -9.02
CA LYS A 124 -10.09 -8.37 -10.39
C LYS A 124 -9.00 -9.15 -11.10
N ARG A 125 -9.38 -10.22 -11.79
CA ARG A 125 -8.45 -10.96 -12.65
C ARG A 125 -8.14 -10.13 -13.89
N ASP A 126 -6.87 -10.07 -14.26
CA ASP A 126 -6.46 -9.56 -15.57
C ASP A 126 -6.55 -10.65 -16.66
N GLU A 127 -6.13 -10.31 -17.88
CA GLU A 127 -6.14 -11.21 -19.04
C GLU A 127 -5.25 -12.44 -18.85
N GLU A 128 -4.25 -12.37 -17.96
CA GLU A 128 -3.31 -13.45 -17.62
C GLU A 128 -3.78 -14.27 -16.39
N GLY A 129 -4.95 -13.92 -15.85
CA GLY A 129 -5.57 -14.58 -14.70
C GLY A 129 -5.06 -14.12 -13.34
N TYR A 130 -4.15 -13.13 -13.27
CA TYR A 130 -3.64 -12.61 -12.00
C TYR A 130 -4.67 -11.72 -11.31
N LEU A 131 -4.85 -11.93 -10.01
CA LEU A 131 -5.65 -11.06 -9.14
C LEU A 131 -4.95 -9.71 -8.94
N ARG A 132 -5.64 -8.63 -9.29
CA ARG A 132 -5.22 -7.24 -9.14
C ARG A 132 -6.08 -6.56 -8.08
N LEU A 133 -5.45 -6.03 -7.03
CA LEU A 133 -6.11 -5.34 -5.93
C LEU A 133 -6.55 -3.94 -6.35
N SER A 134 -7.78 -3.58 -6.00
CA SER A 134 -8.28 -2.21 -6.03
C SER A 134 -8.71 -1.79 -4.63
N VAL A 135 -8.47 -0.52 -4.30
CA VAL A 135 -8.85 0.12 -3.04
C VAL A 135 -9.49 1.45 -3.35
N ASN A 136 -10.69 1.68 -2.81
CA ASN A 136 -11.38 2.95 -2.83
C ASN A 136 -11.84 3.30 -1.41
N MET A 137 -10.93 3.89 -0.62
CA MET A 137 -11.23 4.23 0.77
C MET A 137 -12.37 5.24 0.89
N LEU A 138 -13.28 4.99 1.83
CA LEU A 138 -14.38 5.89 2.19
C LEU A 138 -14.00 6.81 3.36
N SER A 139 -14.65 7.98 3.42
CA SER A 139 -14.46 9.00 4.45
C SER A 139 -15.66 9.93 4.59
N LEU A 140 -15.82 10.51 5.78
CA LEU A 140 -16.83 11.54 6.05
C LEU A 140 -16.34 12.97 5.71
N VAL A 141 -15.06 13.13 5.33
CA VAL A 141 -14.48 14.41 4.91
C VAL A 141 -14.12 14.38 3.43
N ALA A 142 -14.09 15.56 2.80
CA ALA A 142 -13.88 15.70 1.36
C ALA A 142 -12.42 15.55 0.91
N GLU A 143 -11.48 15.56 1.86
CA GLU A 143 -10.06 15.36 1.56
C GLU A 143 -9.83 14.00 0.91
N GLU A 144 -8.96 13.96 -0.11
CA GLU A 144 -8.66 12.73 -0.84
C GLU A 144 -8.12 11.62 0.06
N ARG A 145 -8.39 10.38 -0.36
CA ARG A 145 -7.87 9.16 0.26
C ARG A 145 -7.14 8.33 -0.77
N ILE A 146 -6.34 7.38 -0.29
CA ILE A 146 -5.63 6.47 -1.18
C ILE A 146 -6.61 5.77 -2.11
N SER A 147 -6.27 5.78 -3.39
CA SER A 147 -6.95 5.05 -4.44
C SER A 147 -5.96 4.12 -5.13
N ILE A 148 -6.35 2.87 -5.27
CA ILE A 148 -5.61 1.86 -6.03
C ILE A 148 -6.58 1.27 -7.04
N ASP A 149 -6.23 1.32 -8.32
CA ASP A 149 -6.97 0.66 -9.40
C ASP A 149 -6.07 -0.44 -9.98
N ARG A 150 -6.45 -1.70 -9.76
CA ARG A 150 -5.75 -2.88 -10.27
C ARG A 150 -4.22 -2.81 -10.07
N ASN A 151 -3.81 -2.73 -8.81
CA ASN A 151 -2.44 -2.57 -8.33
C ASN A 151 -1.80 -1.22 -8.66
N SER A 152 -2.36 -0.38 -9.53
CA SER A 152 -1.83 0.94 -9.84
C SER A 152 -2.34 1.98 -8.84
N TRP A 153 -1.44 2.74 -8.24
CA TRP A 153 -1.83 3.80 -7.32
C TRP A 153 -2.30 5.02 -8.13
N GLY A 154 -3.46 5.57 -7.78
CA GLY A 154 -3.96 6.82 -8.35
C GLY A 154 -3.35 8.02 -7.62
N GLY A 155 -3.87 8.29 -6.43
CA GLY A 155 -3.40 9.32 -5.50
C GLY A 155 -3.48 8.83 -4.05
N VAL A 156 -2.75 9.48 -3.13
CA VAL A 156 -2.68 9.11 -1.70
C VAL A 156 -3.33 10.15 -0.78
N GLY A 157 -3.76 11.29 -1.32
CA GLY A 157 -4.23 12.44 -0.55
C GLY A 157 -3.17 13.03 0.38
N ALA A 158 -3.58 13.48 1.57
CA ALA A 158 -2.70 14.10 2.58
C ALA A 158 -2.61 13.24 3.86
N PRO A 159 -1.91 12.09 3.82
CA PRO A 159 -1.79 11.23 5.00
C PRO A 159 -0.93 11.86 6.09
N THR A 160 -1.22 11.50 7.34
CA THR A 160 -0.34 11.79 8.49
C THR A 160 0.82 10.80 8.59
N ASP A 161 0.65 9.59 8.04
CA ASP A 161 1.71 8.62 7.79
C ASP A 161 1.33 7.75 6.58
N LEU A 162 2.32 7.46 5.75
CA LEU A 162 2.25 6.50 4.66
C LEU A 162 3.53 5.66 4.70
N ARG A 163 3.38 4.34 4.81
CA ARG A 163 4.47 3.38 4.87
C ARG A 163 4.24 2.28 3.85
N CYS A 164 5.22 2.12 2.95
CA CYS A 164 5.27 1.02 2.01
C CYS A 164 6.71 0.49 1.94
N PRO A 165 7.06 -0.58 2.67
CA PRO A 165 8.41 -1.11 2.68
C PRO A 165 8.86 -1.55 1.28
N PRO A 166 10.15 -1.44 0.92
CA PRO A 166 10.65 -1.78 -0.42
C PRO A 166 10.35 -3.20 -0.89
N GLN A 167 10.08 -4.13 0.02
CA GLN A 167 9.69 -5.50 -0.34
C GLN A 167 8.25 -5.59 -0.90
N GLY A 168 7.48 -4.50 -0.85
CA GLY A 168 6.12 -4.42 -1.35
C GLY A 168 5.09 -5.25 -0.59
N LYS A 169 5.46 -5.86 0.54
CA LYS A 169 4.60 -6.77 1.32
C LYS A 169 3.55 -6.05 2.17
N GLU A 170 3.69 -4.75 2.37
CA GLU A 170 2.86 -3.99 3.30
C GLU A 170 2.53 -2.62 2.72
N LEU A 171 1.32 -2.15 3.00
CA LEU A 171 0.89 -0.78 2.78
C LEU A 171 0.14 -0.32 4.01
N GLU A 172 0.61 0.74 4.66
CA GLU A 172 -0.07 1.37 5.79
C GLU A 172 -0.29 2.85 5.46
N VAL A 173 -1.52 3.35 5.64
CA VAL A 173 -1.84 4.77 5.51
C VAL A 173 -2.75 5.23 6.65
N LYS A 174 -2.45 6.41 7.19
CA LYS A 174 -3.16 7.05 8.30
C LYS A 174 -3.54 8.47 7.92
N TYR A 175 -4.73 8.91 8.31
CA TYR A 175 -5.21 10.27 8.09
C TYR A 175 -5.57 10.96 9.41
N LYS A 176 -5.61 12.30 9.37
CA LYS A 176 -5.85 13.14 10.55
C LYS A 176 -7.21 12.91 11.20
N ASN A 177 -8.25 12.60 10.41
CA ASN A 177 -9.60 12.34 10.90
C ASN A 177 -9.78 10.93 11.48
N GLY A 178 -8.72 10.11 11.49
CA GLY A 178 -8.76 8.74 11.99
C GLY A 178 -9.01 7.68 10.93
N ASP A 179 -9.16 8.04 9.65
CA ASP A 179 -9.19 7.02 8.58
C ASP A 179 -7.86 6.26 8.54
N TYR A 180 -7.96 4.95 8.34
CA TYR A 180 -6.82 4.06 8.37
C TYR A 180 -7.02 2.90 7.41
N LEU A 181 -5.95 2.52 6.71
CA LEU A 181 -5.87 1.29 5.95
C LEU A 181 -4.52 0.65 6.20
N TYR A 182 -4.53 -0.66 6.43
CA TYR A 182 -3.35 -1.50 6.40
C TYR A 182 -3.60 -2.75 5.58
N LEU A 183 -2.69 -3.02 4.65
CA LEU A 183 -2.66 -4.21 3.84
C LEU A 183 -1.35 -4.95 4.12
N ARG A 184 -1.44 -6.27 4.27
CA ARG A 184 -0.26 -7.13 4.38
C ARG A 184 -0.40 -8.37 3.53
N PHE A 185 0.62 -8.62 2.72
CA PHE A 185 0.75 -9.80 1.88
C PHE A 185 1.84 -10.72 2.39
N PHE A 186 1.51 -12.01 2.52
CA PHE A 186 2.48 -13.05 2.81
C PHE A 186 1.95 -14.40 2.34
N GLU A 187 2.84 -15.38 2.30
CA GLU A 187 2.54 -16.74 1.85
C GLU A 187 2.42 -17.64 3.08
N ILE A 188 1.47 -18.57 3.02
CA ILE A 188 1.36 -19.67 3.98
C ILE A 188 1.61 -20.97 3.21
N GLU A 189 2.49 -21.81 3.75
CA GLU A 189 3.02 -22.99 3.04
C GLU A 189 2.10 -24.21 3.14
N SER A 190 1.21 -24.25 4.13
CA SER A 190 0.35 -25.42 4.38
C SER A 190 -0.92 -25.09 5.16
N ALA A 191 -1.91 -25.96 5.05
CA ALA A 191 -3.14 -25.90 5.83
C ALA A 191 -2.86 -25.91 7.35
N ASP A 192 -1.95 -26.76 7.82
CA ASP A 192 -1.56 -26.82 9.24
C ASP A 192 -1.00 -25.49 9.75
N GLU A 193 -0.18 -24.81 8.95
CA GLU A 193 0.34 -23.48 9.28
C GLU A 193 -0.79 -22.45 9.35
N ALA A 194 -1.74 -22.49 8.41
CA ALA A 194 -2.89 -21.60 8.39
C ALA A 194 -3.80 -21.82 9.61
N VAL A 195 -4.16 -23.06 9.93
CA VAL A 195 -4.96 -23.44 11.11
C VAL A 195 -4.25 -23.03 12.39
N LYS A 196 -2.94 -23.22 12.48
CA LYS A 196 -2.16 -22.80 13.65
C LYS A 196 -2.16 -21.29 13.83
N LYS A 197 -2.09 -20.52 12.74
CA LYS A 197 -2.06 -19.05 12.77
C LYS A 197 -3.43 -18.45 13.06
N TYR A 198 -4.48 -19.00 12.44
CA TYR A 198 -5.81 -18.40 12.43
C TYR A 198 -6.83 -19.11 13.32
N HIS A 199 -6.49 -20.28 13.86
CA HIS A 199 -7.37 -21.09 14.69
C HIS A 199 -8.72 -21.37 14.02
N ASN A 200 -8.70 -21.65 12.72
CA ASN A 200 -9.89 -21.87 11.90
C ASN A 200 -9.71 -23.09 10.99
N ASP A 201 -10.58 -24.09 11.15
CA ASP A 201 -10.50 -25.35 10.39
C ASP A 201 -10.94 -25.20 8.93
N GLY A 202 -11.53 -24.05 8.53
CA GLY A 202 -11.87 -23.76 7.13
C GLY A 202 -10.66 -23.72 6.19
N PHE A 203 -9.46 -23.55 6.73
CA PHE A 203 -8.21 -23.68 5.98
C PHE A 203 -7.84 -25.13 5.62
N LEU A 204 -8.54 -26.13 6.14
CA LEU A 204 -8.39 -27.53 5.75
C LEU A 204 -9.20 -27.89 4.49
N ASP A 205 -9.87 -26.92 3.85
CA ASP A 205 -10.64 -27.14 2.63
C ASP A 205 -9.73 -27.62 1.48
N ASP A 206 -10.08 -28.78 0.91
CA ASP A 206 -9.35 -29.41 -0.20
C ASP A 206 -9.30 -28.55 -1.48
N GLY A 207 -10.11 -27.49 -1.56
CA GLY A 207 -10.13 -26.53 -2.66
C GLY A 207 -9.06 -25.44 -2.57
N ILE A 208 -8.29 -25.35 -1.48
CA ILE A 208 -7.21 -24.37 -1.31
C ILE A 208 -5.88 -24.97 -1.80
N ASN A 209 -5.21 -24.29 -2.72
CA ASN A 209 -3.90 -24.71 -3.21
C ASN A 209 -2.78 -24.04 -2.41
N TYR A 210 -2.07 -24.85 -1.62
CA TYR A 210 -0.88 -24.40 -0.91
C TYR A 210 0.41 -24.56 -1.77
N PRO A 211 1.37 -23.64 -1.68
CA PRO A 211 1.37 -22.43 -0.86
C PRO A 211 0.36 -21.39 -1.37
N VAL A 212 -0.35 -20.75 -0.44
CA VAL A 212 -1.40 -19.77 -0.76
C VAL A 212 -0.98 -18.39 -0.27
N THR A 213 -1.30 -17.36 -1.05
CA THR A 213 -1.08 -15.99 -0.61
C THR A 213 -2.25 -15.51 0.24
N ILE A 214 -1.93 -14.82 1.33
CA ILE A 214 -2.89 -14.15 2.19
C ILE A 214 -2.78 -12.64 1.98
N VAL A 215 -3.94 -11.94 1.91
CA VAL A 215 -4.01 -10.50 2.13
C VAL A 215 -4.78 -10.21 3.41
N GLU A 216 -4.09 -9.70 4.43
CA GLU A 216 -4.74 -9.13 5.62
C GLU A 216 -5.14 -7.70 5.30
N VAL A 217 -6.40 -7.35 5.54
CA VAL A 217 -6.98 -6.02 5.30
C VAL A 217 -7.53 -5.48 6.61
N ASN A 218 -6.91 -4.41 7.09
CA ASN A 218 -7.43 -3.62 8.20
C ASN A 218 -7.90 -2.28 7.66
N LEU A 219 -9.10 -1.86 8.04
CA LEU A 219 -9.72 -0.64 7.54
C LEU A 219 -10.53 0.01 8.65
N LYS A 220 -10.33 1.30 8.86
CA LYS A 220 -11.14 2.12 9.75
C LYS A 220 -11.60 3.36 9.03
N VAL A 221 -12.87 3.72 9.20
CA VAL A 221 -13.42 5.00 8.73
C VAL A 221 -13.68 5.91 9.93
N GLY A 222 -12.88 6.97 10.04
CA GLY A 222 -12.90 7.93 11.14
C GLY A 222 -14.26 8.64 11.27
N GLY A 223 -14.72 8.78 12.51
CA GLY A 223 -16.05 9.33 12.81
C GLY A 223 -17.21 8.36 12.58
N THR A 224 -16.93 7.09 12.31
CA THR A 224 -17.93 6.00 12.21
C THR A 224 -17.58 4.85 13.16
N ASN A 225 -18.49 3.88 13.26
CA ASN A 225 -18.25 2.59 13.92
C ASN A 225 -17.85 1.51 12.90
N ILE A 226 -17.13 1.86 11.83
CA ILE A 226 -16.58 0.91 10.86
C ILE A 226 -15.10 0.74 11.19
N ASP A 227 -14.76 -0.39 11.81
CA ASP A 227 -13.40 -0.77 12.16
C ASP A 227 -13.21 -2.28 11.92
N PHE A 228 -12.36 -2.61 10.96
CA PHE A 228 -11.96 -3.96 10.62
C PHE A 228 -10.52 -4.16 11.07
N SER A 229 -10.32 -5.05 12.03
CA SER A 229 -9.00 -5.47 12.52
C SER A 229 -8.81 -6.98 12.33
N PRO A 230 -7.59 -7.52 12.42
CA PRO A 230 -7.37 -8.95 12.28
C PRO A 230 -8.10 -9.78 13.34
N ASP A 231 -8.31 -9.20 14.53
CA ASP A 231 -8.88 -9.89 15.70
C ASP A 231 -10.41 -9.72 15.83
N GLY A 232 -11.02 -8.89 14.98
CA GLY A 232 -12.47 -8.69 14.97
C GLY A 232 -12.93 -7.48 14.16
N SER A 233 -14.20 -7.52 13.74
CA SER A 233 -14.93 -6.36 13.21
C SER A 233 -15.80 -5.74 14.29
N GLU A 234 -15.82 -4.41 14.39
CA GLU A 234 -16.90 -3.69 15.04
C GLU A 234 -17.73 -2.99 13.96
N PHE A 235 -19.02 -3.31 13.90
CA PHE A 235 -19.99 -2.59 13.07
C PHE A 235 -21.33 -2.48 13.79
N GLY A 236 -21.77 -1.26 14.09
CA GLY A 236 -23.09 -1.00 14.71
C GLY A 236 -23.31 -1.68 16.06
N GLY A 237 -22.25 -2.03 16.79
CA GLY A 237 -22.31 -2.78 18.05
C GLY A 237 -22.35 -4.31 17.89
N TYR A 238 -22.33 -4.82 16.66
CA TYR A 238 -22.16 -6.25 16.36
C TYR A 238 -20.70 -6.56 16.06
N SER A 239 -20.27 -7.76 16.46
CA SER A 239 -18.99 -8.32 16.06
C SER A 239 -19.20 -9.66 15.36
N VAL A 240 -18.55 -9.82 14.22
CA VAL A 240 -18.56 -11.04 13.42
C VAL A 240 -17.11 -11.43 13.15
N SER A 241 -16.72 -12.62 13.59
CA SER A 241 -15.40 -13.20 13.39
C SER A 241 -15.49 -14.73 13.33
N GLY A 242 -14.44 -15.39 12.81
CA GLY A 242 -14.34 -16.83 12.69
C GLY A 242 -15.04 -17.44 11.48
N GLY A 243 -15.68 -16.64 10.62
CA GLY A 243 -16.30 -17.13 9.39
C GLY A 243 -15.26 -17.47 8.32
N PHE A 244 -15.44 -18.60 7.64
CA PHE A 244 -14.71 -18.95 6.41
C PHE A 244 -15.71 -19.05 5.27
N SER A 245 -15.48 -18.29 4.20
CA SER A 245 -16.32 -18.28 3.00
C SER A 245 -15.45 -18.52 1.78
N SER A 246 -15.97 -19.31 0.83
CA SER A 246 -15.26 -19.64 -0.39
C SER A 246 -16.15 -19.48 -1.61
N HIS A 247 -15.59 -19.02 -2.73
CA HIS A 247 -16.27 -18.87 -4.02
C HIS A 247 -17.57 -18.04 -3.96
N CYS A 248 -17.60 -17.02 -3.09
CA CYS A 248 -18.78 -16.16 -2.93
C CYS A 248 -18.66 -14.84 -3.70
N GLY A 249 -19.82 -14.24 -4.00
CA GLY A 249 -19.89 -12.99 -4.75
C GLY A 249 -19.27 -11.79 -4.02
N GLY A 250 -19.07 -11.86 -2.70
CA GLY A 250 -18.26 -10.94 -1.93
C GLY A 250 -18.27 -11.26 -0.44
N GLY A 251 -17.35 -10.64 0.29
CA GLY A 251 -17.06 -10.93 1.69
C GLY A 251 -17.91 -10.08 2.63
N VAL A 252 -17.37 -8.94 3.04
CA VAL A 252 -18.08 -7.98 3.89
C VAL A 252 -18.96 -7.08 3.04
N TYR A 253 -20.29 -7.14 3.27
CA TYR A 253 -21.25 -6.20 2.72
C TYR A 253 -21.90 -5.38 3.84
N ILE A 254 -21.77 -4.07 3.74
CA ILE A 254 -22.47 -3.11 4.59
C ILE A 254 -23.32 -2.23 3.67
N GLU A 255 -24.62 -2.16 3.91
CA GLU A 255 -25.55 -1.37 3.11
C GLU A 255 -26.44 -0.53 4.00
N GLY A 256 -26.91 0.60 3.47
CA GLY A 256 -27.87 1.46 4.14
C GLY A 256 -27.28 2.16 5.37
N THR A 257 -25.99 2.52 5.34
CA THR A 257 -25.36 3.21 6.48
C THR A 257 -25.98 4.61 6.71
N GLY A 258 -26.54 5.21 5.66
CA GLY A 258 -27.04 6.58 5.67
C GLY A 258 -25.93 7.64 5.74
N LEU A 259 -24.67 7.25 5.58
CA LEU A 259 -23.52 8.14 5.63
C LEU A 259 -23.30 8.81 4.27
N GLY A 260 -23.06 10.12 4.29
CA GLY A 260 -22.66 10.86 3.09
C GLY A 260 -21.16 10.79 2.91
N TRP A 261 -20.68 9.79 2.16
CA TRP A 261 -19.27 9.67 1.77
C TRP A 261 -18.84 10.87 0.93
N LYS A 262 -17.72 11.52 1.29
CA LYS A 262 -17.32 12.82 0.69
C LYS A 262 -15.97 12.82 -0.01
N GLN A 263 -15.09 11.88 0.32
CA GLN A 263 -13.76 11.77 -0.27
C GLN A 263 -13.84 11.39 -1.73
N ASN A 264 -12.82 11.78 -2.48
CA ASN A 264 -12.70 11.46 -3.90
C ASN A 264 -14.01 11.76 -4.67
N PRO A 265 -14.66 12.93 -4.47
CA PRO A 265 -15.93 13.24 -5.12
C PRO A 265 -15.73 13.14 -6.64
N ASP A 266 -16.75 12.69 -7.38
CA ASP A 266 -16.74 12.33 -8.81
C ASP A 266 -16.27 13.44 -9.80
N GLU A 267 -15.02 13.87 -9.65
CA GLU A 267 -14.17 14.59 -10.59
C GLU A 267 -12.78 13.92 -10.65
N ALA A 268 -12.76 12.59 -10.75
CA ALA A 268 -11.63 11.91 -11.40
C ALA A 268 -12.02 11.63 -12.85
N PRO A 269 -11.93 12.59 -13.79
CA PRO A 269 -12.16 12.31 -15.19
C PRO A 269 -11.05 11.38 -15.66
N ASN A 270 -11.43 10.13 -15.91
CA ASN A 270 -10.70 9.11 -16.62
C ASN A 270 -9.41 8.65 -15.92
N SER A 271 -9.30 7.33 -15.77
CA SER A 271 -8.08 6.65 -16.17
C SER A 271 -7.72 7.20 -17.56
N THR A 272 -6.88 8.23 -17.61
CA THR A 272 -6.18 8.55 -18.84
C THR A 272 -5.43 7.27 -19.13
N SER A 273 -5.97 6.49 -20.07
CA SER A 273 -5.25 5.46 -20.78
C SER A 273 -3.84 5.99 -20.92
N LEU A 274 -2.86 5.26 -20.37
CA LEU A 274 -1.45 5.51 -20.67
C LEU A 274 -1.39 5.78 -22.16
N GLN A 275 -1.19 7.05 -22.54
CA GLN A 275 -0.91 7.34 -23.93
C GLN A 275 0.32 6.48 -24.21
N LYS A 276 0.17 5.53 -25.13
CA LYS A 276 1.29 4.85 -25.75
C LYS A 276 2.17 5.95 -26.35
N ASN A 277 3.08 6.47 -25.54
CA ASN A 277 4.17 7.29 -26.01
C ASN A 277 5.03 6.34 -26.83
N ASN A 278 4.72 6.29 -28.11
CA ASN A 278 5.38 5.52 -29.14
C ASN A 278 6.74 6.17 -29.46
N ARG A 279 7.57 6.33 -28.43
CA ARG A 279 8.99 6.71 -28.54
C ARG A 279 9.86 5.56 -28.07
N VAL A 280 9.62 4.38 -28.66
CA VAL A 280 10.69 3.41 -28.82
C VAL A 280 11.64 4.00 -29.87
N ILE A 281 12.74 4.60 -29.42
CA ILE A 281 13.89 4.76 -30.30
C ILE A 281 14.40 3.34 -30.54
N LYS A 282 14.05 2.76 -31.69
CA LYS A 282 14.75 1.57 -32.17
C LYS A 282 16.18 1.98 -32.50
N VAL A 283 17.10 1.70 -31.60
CA VAL A 283 18.53 1.77 -31.90
C VAL A 283 18.87 0.47 -32.62
N ASP A 284 18.99 0.55 -33.95
CA ASP A 284 19.47 -0.56 -34.77
C ASP A 284 20.99 -0.62 -34.68
N PHE A 285 21.52 -1.60 -33.94
CA PHE A 285 22.96 -1.82 -33.79
C PHE A 285 23.61 -2.50 -35.01
N ARG A 286 22.96 -2.50 -36.18
CA ARG A 286 23.56 -2.99 -37.42
C ARG A 286 23.41 -2.00 -38.56
N LYS A 287 24.35 -1.05 -38.61
CA LYS A 287 25.03 -0.60 -39.84
C LYS A 287 25.95 0.59 -39.53
N ASN A 288 27.25 0.32 -39.44
CA ASN A 288 28.24 0.99 -40.29
C ASN A 288 29.59 0.28 -40.15
N ARG A 289 29.88 -0.50 -41.20
CA ARG A 289 31.17 -0.96 -41.74
C ARG A 289 32.24 -1.45 -40.76
#